data_AF-A0A8T0DT10-F1
#
_entry.id   AF-A0A8T0DT10-F1
#
_cell.length_a   1.000
_cell.length_b   1.000
_cell.length_c   1.000
_cell.angle_alpha   90.00
_cell.angle_beta   90.00
_cell.angle_gamma   90.00
#
_symmetry.space_group_name_H-M   'P 1'
#
loop_
_entity.id
_entity.type
_entity.pdbx_description
1 polymer ?
#
loop_
_entity_poly.entity_id
_entity_poly.type
_entity_poly.pdbx_seq_one_letter_code
_entity_poly.pdbx_strand_id
1 'polypeptide(L)'
;MYFASNRSSLFEEHSDFRDAFAKFRGKQLMELTRDPTLQAHGLRVLNIVDKLVTRMHKVELIQDFILSLGSKHCRYVPSLSLIPCVQEQMIEAIKPVLEEQGMWTPGLEIGWRNIMTYLTCAMRYGLARTPKE
;
A
#
# COMPACT_ATOMS: atom_id res chain seq x y z
N MET A 1 -4.53 -17.50 -7.53
CA MET A 1 -4.39 -16.03 -7.51
C MET A 1 -5.77 -15.44 -7.75
N TYR A 2 -6.59 -15.38 -6.70
CA TYR A 2 -7.96 -14.85 -6.77
C TYR A 2 -7.98 -13.45 -6.15
N PHE A 3 -7.69 -12.44 -6.97
CA PHE A 3 -8.07 -11.06 -6.67
C PHE A 3 -9.31 -10.73 -7.50
N ALA A 4 -10.42 -11.39 -7.19
CA ALA A 4 -11.72 -11.14 -7.81
C ALA A 4 -12.82 -11.51 -6.83
N SER A 5 -13.07 -10.64 -5.85
CA SER A 5 -14.33 -10.66 -5.12
C SER A 5 -14.69 -9.25 -4.68
N ASN A 6 -15.66 -8.67 -5.37
CA ASN A 6 -16.52 -7.52 -5.03
C ASN A 6 -16.03 -6.59 -3.90
N ARG A 7 -15.32 -5.53 -4.28
CA ARG A 7 -15.40 -4.19 -3.70
C ARG A 7 -14.53 -3.22 -4.51
N SER A 8 -14.97 -1.98 -4.62
CA SER A 8 -14.44 -0.96 -5.53
C SER A 8 -12.92 -0.87 -5.39
N SER A 9 -12.19 -1.09 -6.48
CA SER A 9 -10.74 -1.02 -6.40
C SER A 9 -10.31 0.43 -6.13
N LEU A 10 -9.17 0.63 -5.46
CA LEU A 10 -8.54 1.95 -5.30
C LEU A 10 -8.56 2.80 -6.58
N PHE A 11 -8.41 2.16 -7.75
CA PHE A 11 -8.37 2.82 -9.06
C PHE A 11 -9.75 3.24 -9.60
N GLU A 12 -10.85 2.70 -9.07
CA GLU A 12 -12.22 3.11 -9.38
C GLU A 12 -12.67 4.30 -8.52
N GLU A 13 -12.37 4.27 -7.22
CA GLU A 13 -12.77 5.33 -6.27
C GLU A 13 -11.85 6.56 -6.35
N HIS A 14 -10.60 6.38 -6.77
CA HIS A 14 -9.58 7.42 -6.84
C HIS A 14 -8.89 7.42 -8.22
N SER A 15 -9.53 8.03 -9.21
CA SER A 15 -8.96 8.16 -10.57
C SER A 15 -7.66 8.97 -10.61
N ASP A 16 -7.46 9.86 -9.63
CA ASP A 16 -6.21 10.56 -9.35
C ASP A 16 -5.07 9.62 -8.93
N PHE A 17 -5.39 8.50 -8.26
CA PHE A 17 -4.43 7.43 -7.98
C PHE A 17 -4.02 6.69 -9.26
N ARG A 18 -4.95 6.45 -10.19
CA ARG A 18 -4.62 5.89 -11.51
C ARG A 18 -3.72 6.83 -12.32
N ASP A 19 -3.98 8.13 -12.26
CA ASP A 19 -3.28 9.14 -13.03
C ASP A 19 -1.90 9.53 -12.45
N ALA A 20 -1.69 9.26 -11.15
CA ALA A 20 -0.38 9.30 -10.48
C ALA A 20 0.64 8.38 -11.16
N PHE A 21 0.20 7.19 -11.55
CA PHE A 21 1.00 6.30 -12.37
C PHE A 21 0.78 6.68 -13.84
N ALA A 22 1.62 7.55 -14.39
CA ALA A 22 1.53 7.99 -15.79
C ALA A 22 1.36 6.84 -16.80
N LYS A 23 1.87 5.65 -16.48
CA LYS A 23 1.78 4.40 -17.27
C LYS A 23 0.38 3.74 -17.28
N PHE A 24 -0.50 4.15 -16.37
CA PHE A 24 -1.82 3.58 -16.10
C PHE A 24 -2.97 4.55 -16.45
N ARG A 25 -2.64 5.80 -16.81
CA ARG A 25 -3.59 6.81 -17.28
C ARG A 25 -4.40 6.27 -18.47
N GLY A 26 -5.72 6.29 -18.35
CA GLY A 26 -6.64 5.87 -19.42
C GLY A 26 -6.85 4.36 -19.60
N LYS A 27 -6.17 3.49 -18.83
CA LYS A 27 -6.40 2.03 -18.88
C LYS A 27 -7.67 1.63 -18.12
N GLN A 28 -8.35 0.59 -18.61
CA GLN A 28 -9.49 0.00 -17.90
C GLN A 28 -9.02 -0.83 -16.70
N LEU A 29 -9.84 -0.93 -15.64
CA LEU A 29 -9.46 -1.61 -14.41
C LEU A 29 -9.05 -3.07 -14.64
N MET A 30 -9.76 -3.80 -15.51
CA MET A 30 -9.41 -5.21 -15.79
C MET A 30 -8.02 -5.36 -16.43
N GLU A 31 -7.54 -4.33 -17.12
CA GLU A 31 -6.22 -4.30 -17.74
C GLU A 31 -5.14 -3.96 -16.70
N LEU A 32 -5.49 -3.15 -15.70
CA LEU A 32 -4.59 -2.78 -14.61
C LEU A 32 -4.29 -3.97 -13.69
N THR A 33 -5.29 -4.75 -13.31
CA THR A 33 -5.10 -5.93 -12.43
C THR A 33 -4.20 -7.00 -13.05
N ARG A 34 -4.08 -7.01 -14.38
CA ARG A 34 -3.20 -7.90 -15.16
C ARG A 34 -1.89 -7.24 -15.58
N ASP A 35 -1.66 -5.97 -15.26
CA ASP A 35 -0.44 -5.27 -15.65
C ASP A 35 0.76 -5.82 -14.84
N PRO A 36 1.79 -6.38 -15.49
CA PRO A 36 2.94 -6.96 -14.79
C PRO A 36 3.72 -5.95 -13.94
N THR A 37 3.71 -4.67 -14.33
CA THR A 37 4.37 -3.59 -13.57
C THR A 37 3.65 -3.36 -12.25
N LEU A 38 2.31 -3.33 -12.29
CA LEU A 38 1.49 -3.14 -11.10
C LEU A 38 1.57 -4.34 -10.17
N GLN A 39 1.52 -5.56 -10.70
CA GLN A 39 1.69 -6.78 -9.90
C GLN A 39 3.07 -6.83 -9.23
N ALA A 40 4.13 -6.50 -9.97
CA ALA A 40 5.47 -6.41 -9.40
C ALA A 40 5.58 -5.32 -8.31
N HIS A 41 4.87 -4.20 -8.46
CA HIS A 41 4.79 -3.18 -7.41
C HIS A 41 4.07 -3.72 -6.18
N GLY A 42 2.90 -4.35 -6.34
CA GLY A 42 2.16 -4.98 -5.25
C GLY A 42 3.02 -5.98 -4.46
N LEU A 43 3.76 -6.86 -5.16
CA LEU A 43 4.70 -7.79 -4.51
C LEU A 43 5.80 -7.07 -3.72
N ARG A 44 6.35 -5.97 -4.24
CA ARG A 44 7.34 -5.17 -3.48
C ARG A 44 6.73 -4.59 -2.22
N VAL A 45 5.47 -4.13 -2.25
CA VAL A 45 4.81 -3.60 -1.07
C VAL A 45 4.54 -4.69 -0.04
N LEU A 46 4.03 -5.85 -0.46
CA LEU A 46 3.84 -7.01 0.43
C LEU A 46 5.16 -7.45 1.09
N ASN A 47 6.27 -7.43 0.36
CA ASN A 47 7.60 -7.72 0.93
C ASN A 47 8.03 -6.69 1.99
N ILE A 48 7.59 -5.43 1.90
CA ILE A 48 7.87 -4.44 2.97
C ILE A 48 7.00 -4.71 4.19
N VAL A 49 5.73 -5.06 4.00
CA VAL A 49 4.82 -5.46 5.08
C VAL A 49 5.37 -6.68 5.81
N ASP A 50 5.81 -7.71 5.10
CA ASP A 50 6.44 -8.91 5.68
C ASP A 50 7.70 -8.55 6.50
N LYS A 51 8.57 -7.68 5.98
CA LYS A 51 9.74 -7.20 6.72
C LYS A 51 9.36 -6.41 7.97
N LEU A 52 8.26 -5.66 7.95
CA LEU A 52 7.76 -4.94 9.13
C LEU A 52 7.26 -5.92 10.19
N VAL A 53 6.42 -6.88 9.79
CA VAL A 53 5.87 -7.91 10.69
C VAL A 53 6.99 -8.73 11.33
N THR A 54 7.96 -9.19 10.53
CA THR A 54 9.08 -10.02 11.03
C THR A 54 10.07 -9.25 11.91
N ARG A 55 10.11 -7.92 11.79
CA ARG A 55 11.06 -7.04 12.52
C ARG A 55 10.36 -6.07 13.47
N MET A 56 9.13 -6.34 13.90
CA MET A 56 8.38 -5.43 14.79
C MET A 56 9.16 -5.06 16.07
N HIS A 57 9.99 -5.99 16.58
CA HIS A 57 10.83 -5.80 17.75
C HIS A 57 12.07 -4.91 17.50
N LYS A 58 12.34 -4.54 16.24
CA LYS A 58 13.48 -3.73 15.76
C LYS A 58 13.04 -2.82 14.60
N VAL A 59 11.90 -2.15 14.77
CA VAL A 59 11.26 -1.34 13.71
C VAL A 59 12.17 -0.19 13.24
N GLU A 60 13.04 0.31 14.11
CA GLU A 60 14.04 1.32 13.81
C GLU A 60 14.98 0.91 12.66
N LEU A 61 15.26 -0.39 12.51
CA LEU A 61 16.14 -0.90 11.44
C LEU A 61 15.53 -0.81 10.04
N ILE A 62 14.19 -0.71 9.95
CA ILE A 62 13.48 -0.58 8.68
C ILE A 62 12.90 0.82 8.48
N GLN A 63 12.83 1.62 9.55
CA GLN A 63 12.31 2.99 9.50
C GLN A 63 13.04 3.84 8.46
N ASP A 64 14.36 3.95 8.53
CA ASP A 64 15.15 4.78 7.61
C ASP A 64 14.98 4.36 6.15
N PHE A 65 14.85 3.04 5.94
CA PHE A 65 14.55 2.48 4.63
C PHE A 65 13.17 2.91 4.11
N ILE A 66 12.12 2.85 4.94
CA ILE A 66 10.76 3.30 4.56
C ILE A 66 10.73 4.81 4.32
N LEU A 67 11.43 5.61 5.13
CA LEU A 67 11.55 7.04 4.91
C LEU A 67 12.22 7.36 3.57
N SER A 68 13.31 6.64 3.24
CA SER A 68 13.97 6.74 1.94
C SER A 68 13.06 6.32 0.78
N LEU A 69 12.23 5.27 0.97
CA LEU A 69 11.23 4.89 -0.02
C LEU A 69 10.21 6.02 -0.22
N GLY A 70 9.68 6.61 0.86
CA GLY A 70 8.77 7.75 0.79
C GLY A 70 9.36 8.91 -0.02
N SER A 71 10.63 9.23 0.21
CA SER A 71 11.34 10.25 -0.58
C SER A 71 11.40 9.92 -2.06
N LYS A 72 11.68 8.67 -2.42
CA LYS A 72 11.70 8.23 -3.84
C LYS A 72 10.32 8.26 -4.50
N HIS A 73 9.25 8.18 -3.71
CA HIS A 73 7.88 8.27 -4.22
C HIS A 73 7.48 9.70 -4.60
N CYS A 74 8.26 10.74 -4.27
CA CYS A 74 7.96 12.13 -4.66
C CYS A 74 7.89 12.35 -6.17
N ARG A 75 8.58 11.51 -6.94
CA ARG A 75 8.59 11.56 -8.41
C ARG A 75 7.32 11.00 -9.05
N TYR A 76 6.51 10.26 -8.29
CA TYR A 76 5.40 9.46 -8.82
C TYR A 76 4.07 9.71 -8.11
N VAL A 77 4.10 10.11 -6.84
CA VAL A 77 2.89 10.33 -6.05
C VAL A 77 2.51 11.81 -6.10
N PRO A 78 1.37 12.18 -6.72
CA PRO A 78 0.99 13.57 -6.94
C PRO A 78 0.50 14.25 -5.67
N SER A 79 0.03 13.48 -4.67
CA SER A 79 -0.51 14.01 -3.42
C SER A 79 -0.25 13.10 -2.23
N LEU A 80 0.05 13.73 -1.08
CA LEU A 80 0.16 13.06 0.22
C LEU A 80 -1.16 12.41 0.67
N SER A 81 -2.30 12.89 0.17
CA SER A 81 -3.64 12.37 0.49
C SER A 81 -3.89 10.95 -0.04
N LEU A 82 -3.09 10.50 -1.01
CA LEU A 82 -3.24 9.19 -1.63
C LEU A 82 -2.62 8.05 -0.81
N ILE A 83 -1.63 8.37 0.04
CA ILE A 83 -0.92 7.37 0.84
C ILE A 83 -1.83 6.67 1.87
N PRO A 84 -2.71 7.37 2.60
CA PRO A 84 -3.68 6.72 3.49
C PRO A 84 -4.66 5.76 2.79
N CYS A 85 -5.05 6.03 1.54
CA CYS A 85 -5.97 5.14 0.80
C CYS A 85 -5.36 3.73 0.59
N VAL A 86 -4.04 3.65 0.50
CA VAL A 86 -3.30 2.38 0.38
C VAL A 86 -3.45 1.51 1.63
N GLN A 87 -3.58 2.11 2.83
CA GLN A 87 -3.81 1.36 4.06
C GLN A 87 -5.13 0.60 4.00
N GLU A 88 -6.25 1.28 3.72
CA GLU A 88 -7.57 0.65 3.77
C GLU A 88 -7.67 -0.48 2.73
N GLN A 89 -7.14 -0.25 1.53
CA GLN A 89 -7.13 -1.25 0.46
C GLN A 89 -6.31 -2.50 0.81
N MET A 90 -5.21 -2.37 1.54
CA MET A 90 -4.46 -3.53 2.02
C MET A 90 -5.20 -4.30 3.11
N ILE A 91 -5.85 -3.58 4.04
CA ILE A 91 -6.67 -4.23 5.07
C ILE A 91 -7.82 -5.00 4.42
N GLU A 92 -8.50 -4.40 3.45
CA GLU A 92 -9.56 -5.06 2.69
C GLU A 92 -9.08 -6.27 1.89
N ALA A 93 -7.83 -6.27 1.41
CA ALA A 93 -7.24 -7.42 0.73
C ALA A 93 -6.81 -8.55 1.70
N ILE A 94 -6.32 -8.20 2.88
CA ILE A 94 -5.81 -9.17 3.88
C ILE A 94 -6.96 -9.82 4.65
N LYS A 95 -8.00 -9.05 4.99
CA LYS A 95 -9.09 -9.49 5.86
C LYS A 95 -9.77 -10.78 5.36
N PRO A 96 -10.21 -10.91 4.09
CA PRO A 96 -10.88 -12.12 3.62
C PRO A 96 -10.00 -13.38 3.74
N VAL A 97 -8.69 -13.25 3.50
CA VAL A 97 -7.74 -14.36 3.58
C VAL A 97 -7.61 -14.88 5.02
N LEU A 98 -7.64 -13.97 6.00
CA LEU A 98 -7.56 -14.32 7.42
C LEU A 98 -8.92 -14.76 7.99
N GLU A 99 -10.02 -14.23 7.48
CA GLU A 99 -11.38 -14.69 7.81
C GLU A 99 -11.60 -16.13 7.35
N GLU A 100 -11.18 -16.48 6.13
CA GLU A 100 -11.25 -17.85 5.60
C GLU A 100 -10.46 -18.86 6.47
N GLN A 101 -9.38 -18.41 7.09
CA GLN A 101 -8.56 -19.21 8.01
C GLN A 101 -9.10 -19.21 9.46
N GLY A 102 -10.20 -18.52 9.74
CA GLY A 102 -10.73 -18.38 11.11
C GLY A 102 -9.84 -17.55 12.05
N MET A 103 -8.90 -16.78 11.52
CA MET A 103 -7.90 -16.03 12.28
C MET A 103 -8.31 -14.57 12.54
N TRP A 104 -9.26 -14.03 11.77
CA TRP A 104 -9.68 -12.63 11.90
C TRP A 104 -10.41 -12.38 13.21
N THR A 105 -9.78 -11.62 14.10
CA THR A 105 -10.33 -11.20 15.39
C THR A 105 -10.23 -9.68 15.53
N PRO A 106 -11.00 -9.04 16.43
CA PRO A 106 -10.87 -7.60 16.68
C PRO A 106 -9.45 -7.19 17.07
N GLY A 107 -8.75 -8.02 17.86
CA GLY A 107 -7.35 -7.78 18.22
C GLY A 107 -6.40 -7.84 17.03
N LEU A 108 -6.61 -8.79 16.12
CA LEU A 108 -5.81 -8.93 14.90
C LEU A 108 -6.06 -7.75 13.93
N GLU A 109 -7.30 -7.28 13.82
CA GLU A 109 -7.64 -6.08 13.04
C GLU A 109 -6.87 -4.85 13.55
N ILE A 110 -6.89 -4.62 14.87
CA ILE A 110 -6.14 -3.52 15.49
C ILE A 110 -4.64 -3.64 15.20
N GLY A 111 -4.08 -4.86 15.31
CA GLY A 111 -2.68 -5.12 15.00
C GLY A 111 -2.32 -4.77 13.55
N TRP A 112 -3.10 -5.24 12.58
CA TRP A 112 -2.88 -4.92 11.17
C TRP A 112 -3.03 -3.44 10.87
N ARG A 113 -4.04 -2.78 11.45
CA ARG A 113 -4.21 -1.32 11.29
C ARG A 113 -3.02 -0.56 11.82
N ASN A 114 -2.49 -0.92 12.99
CA ASN A 114 -1.29 -0.28 13.55
C ASN A 114 -0.06 -0.42 12.64
N ILE A 115 0.18 -1.62 12.09
CA ILE A 115 1.29 -1.87 11.16
C ILE A 115 1.14 -1.03 9.88
N MET A 116 -0.06 -1.00 9.29
CA MET A 116 -0.31 -0.24 8.07
C MET A 116 -0.27 1.27 8.31
N THR A 117 -0.76 1.75 9.46
CA THR A 117 -0.65 3.16 9.87
C THR A 117 0.80 3.58 10.05
N TYR A 118 1.64 2.74 10.67
CA TYR A 118 3.07 3.01 10.77
C TYR A 118 3.72 3.13 9.38
N LEU A 119 3.48 2.15 8.51
CA LEU A 119 4.03 2.12 7.15
C LEU A 119 3.62 3.37 6.35
N THR A 120 2.33 3.70 6.32
CA THR A 120 1.81 4.83 5.56
C THR A 120 2.23 6.17 6.14
N CYS A 121 2.32 6.32 7.47
CA CYS A 121 2.86 7.51 8.11
C CYS A 121 4.34 7.73 7.75
N ALA A 122 5.17 6.69 7.84
CA ALA A 122 6.58 6.77 7.49
C ALA A 122 6.78 7.12 6.00
N MET A 123 6.02 6.47 5.10
CA MET A 123 6.02 6.80 3.67
C MET A 123 5.63 8.25 3.41
N ARG A 124 4.55 8.72 4.05
CA ARG A 124 4.05 10.10 3.92
C ARG A 124 5.04 11.12 4.45
N TYR A 125 5.71 10.83 5.57
CA TYR A 125 6.76 11.69 6.11
C TYR A 125 7.98 11.77 5.18
N GLY A 126 8.45 10.63 4.66
CA GLY A 126 9.51 10.58 3.66
C GLY A 126 9.18 11.40 2.41
N LEU A 127 7.94 11.31 1.93
CA LEU A 127 7.43 12.08 0.80
C LEU A 127 7.41 13.59 1.11
N ALA A 128 6.85 13.98 2.26
CA ALA A 128 6.68 15.39 2.65
C ALA A 128 8.00 16.13 2.91
N ARG A 129 9.02 15.44 3.44
CA ARG A 129 10.33 16.04 3.73
C ARG A 129 11.24 16.16 2.49
N THR A 130 10.81 15.66 1.35
CA THR A 130 11.61 15.68 0.12
C THR A 130 11.28 16.95 -0.67
N PRO A 131 12.27 17.81 -0.97
CA PRO A 131 12.04 18.98 -1.81
C PRO A 131 11.45 18.57 -3.16
N LYS A 132 10.46 19.32 -3.64
CA LYS A 132 10.01 19.20 -5.02
C LYS A 132 11.03 19.91 -5.90
N GLU A 133 11.82 19.13 -6.65
CA GLU A 133 12.70 19.65 -7.71
C GLU A 133 11.87 20.25 -8.86
#